data_AF-A0AAV9F5L0-F1
#
_entry.id   AF-A0AAV9F5L0-F1
#
_cell.length_a   1.000
_cell.length_b   1.000
_cell.length_c   1.000
_cell.angle_alpha   90.00
_cell.angle_beta   90.00
_cell.angle_gamma   90.00
#
_symmetry.space_group_name_H-M   'P 1'
#
loop_
_entity.id
_entity.type
_entity.pdbx_description
1 polymer ?
#
loop_
_entity_poly.entity_id
_entity_poly.type
_entity_poly.pdbx_seq_one_letter_code
_entity_poly.pdbx_strand_id
1 'polypeptide(L)'
;MQGGELDTSPLALASVSDAGGGIATYWGQNGGEGRLYEACTMGNYAHVNIAFLNVFGSGRTPLLNLAGHCDPSAGTCTGIATASAGAKAWASRGYLNVVE
;
A
#
# COMPACT_ATOMS: atom_id res chain seq x y z
N MET A 1 -27.60 -47.30 8.45
CA MET A 1 -27.59 -45.84 8.31
C MET A 1 -26.14 -45.41 8.20
N GLN A 2 -25.58 -45.49 6.99
CA GLN A 2 -24.23 -45.02 6.66
C GLN A 2 -24.34 -43.62 6.05
N GLY A 3 -23.41 -42.74 6.38
CA GLY A 3 -23.22 -41.40 5.83
C GLY A 3 -22.73 -40.47 6.95
N GLY A 4 -21.49 -40.01 7.03
CA GLY A 4 -20.46 -39.87 5.99
C GLY A 4 -20.32 -38.39 5.64
N GLU A 5 -19.74 -37.61 6.54
CA GLU A 5 -19.22 -36.28 6.20
C GLU A 5 -17.89 -36.11 6.94
N LEU A 6 -16.80 -36.12 6.17
CA LEU A 6 -15.50 -35.64 6.59
C LEU A 6 -15.64 -34.12 6.69
N ASP A 7 -15.65 -33.58 7.91
CA ASP A 7 -15.49 -32.14 8.09
C ASP A 7 -14.06 -31.78 7.64
N THR A 8 -13.98 -31.44 6.36
CA THR A 8 -12.81 -30.86 5.71
C THR A 8 -12.42 -29.63 6.49
N SER A 9 -11.35 -29.73 7.27
CA SER A 9 -10.77 -28.61 7.98
C SER A 9 -10.57 -27.44 7.00
N PRO A 10 -11.29 -26.32 7.16
CA PRO A 10 -10.74 -25.09 6.62
C PRO A 10 -9.51 -24.81 7.48
N LEU A 11 -8.36 -24.66 6.82
CA LEU A 11 -7.18 -24.04 7.40
C LEU A 11 -7.67 -22.84 8.22
N ALA A 12 -7.54 -22.91 9.55
CA ALA A 12 -7.88 -21.81 10.41
C ALA A 12 -7.05 -20.62 9.91
N LEU A 13 -7.71 -19.66 9.27
CA LEU A 13 -7.09 -18.40 8.90
C LEU A 13 -6.70 -17.76 10.23
N ALA A 14 -5.43 -17.85 10.58
CA ALA A 14 -4.91 -17.19 11.77
C ALA A 14 -5.30 -15.72 11.64
N SER A 15 -6.24 -15.28 12.47
CA SER A 15 -6.45 -13.85 12.67
C SER A 15 -5.17 -13.34 13.30
N VAL A 16 -4.30 -12.75 12.49
CA VAL A 16 -3.24 -11.89 13.01
C VAL A 16 -3.95 -10.78 13.79
N SER A 17 -3.95 -10.92 15.12
CA SER A 17 -4.35 -9.85 16.01
C SER A 17 -3.35 -8.73 15.82
N ASP A 18 -3.83 -7.58 15.35
CA ASP A 18 -3.06 -6.36 15.10
C ASP A 18 -2.67 -5.68 16.42
N ALA A 19 -2.06 -6.44 17.32
CA ALA A 19 -1.38 -5.94 18.50
C ALA A 19 -0.01 -5.42 18.07
N GLY A 20 0.01 -4.38 17.23
CA GLY A 20 1.16 -3.50 17.02
C GLY A 20 2.35 -4.04 16.24
N GLY A 21 2.18 -5.03 15.34
CA GLY A 21 3.26 -5.59 14.54
C GLY A 21 2.84 -5.91 13.11
N GLY A 22 3.46 -5.23 12.14
CA GLY A 22 3.23 -5.46 10.72
C GLY A 22 4.40 -4.98 9.86
N ILE A 23 4.58 -5.56 8.68
CA ILE A 23 5.71 -5.24 7.80
C ILE A 23 5.43 -3.90 7.10
N ALA A 24 6.42 -3.00 7.15
CA ALA A 24 6.41 -1.76 6.39
C ALA A 24 7.27 -1.90 5.13
N THR A 25 6.83 -1.29 4.03
CA THR A 25 7.63 -1.17 2.81
C THR A 25 7.65 0.26 2.29
N TYR A 26 8.62 0.55 1.42
CA TYR A 26 8.66 1.76 0.63
C TYR A 26 8.24 1.44 -0.80
N TRP A 27 7.46 2.34 -1.41
CA TRP A 27 7.02 2.23 -2.79
C TRP A 27 7.22 3.58 -3.49
N GLY A 28 7.64 3.57 -4.76
CA GLY A 28 7.64 4.74 -5.61
C GLY A 28 8.98 5.03 -6.29
N GLN A 29 10.06 4.36 -5.92
CA GLN A 29 11.40 4.66 -6.47
C GLN A 29 11.85 3.72 -7.59
N ASN A 30 11.05 2.73 -7.97
CA ASN A 30 11.34 1.83 -9.08
C ASN A 30 10.09 1.58 -9.93
N GLY A 31 10.08 2.05 -11.18
CA GLY A 31 8.93 1.88 -12.09
C GLY A 31 8.53 0.42 -12.37
N GLY A 32 9.38 -0.56 -12.03
CA GLY A 32 9.10 -1.99 -12.14
C GLY A 32 8.58 -2.67 -10.86
N GLU A 33 8.34 -1.93 -9.77
CA GLU A 33 7.96 -2.53 -8.47
C GLU A 33 6.46 -2.87 -8.34
N GLY A 34 5.67 -2.66 -9.39
CA GLY A 34 4.23 -2.86 -9.40
C GLY A 34 3.45 -1.61 -8.96
N ARG A 35 2.11 -1.71 -8.96
CA ARG A 35 1.23 -0.57 -8.66
C ARG A 35 1.05 -0.40 -7.15
N LEU A 36 0.87 0.85 -6.70
CA LEU A 36 0.60 1.17 -5.30
C LEU A 36 -0.61 0.39 -4.73
N TYR A 37 -1.68 0.24 -5.52
CA TYR A 37 -2.86 -0.52 -5.12
C TYR A 37 -2.54 -1.99 -4.80
N GLU A 38 -1.66 -2.62 -5.59
CA GLU A 38 -1.24 -4.01 -5.39
C GLU A 38 -0.43 -4.13 -4.08
N ALA A 39 0.52 -3.20 -3.87
CA ALA A 39 1.30 -3.14 -2.63
C ALA A 39 0.40 -3.01 -1.37
N CYS A 40 -0.70 -2.26 -1.45
CA CYS A 40 -1.63 -2.09 -0.33
C CYS A 40 -2.59 -3.27 -0.14
N THR A 41 -2.97 -3.99 -1.19
CA THR A 41 -4.07 -4.97 -1.11
C THR A 41 -3.64 -6.43 -1.08
N MET A 42 -2.40 -6.75 -1.46
CA MET A 42 -1.88 -8.12 -1.43
C MET A 42 -1.74 -8.70 -0.01
N GLY A 43 -1.85 -7.87 1.04
CA GLY A 43 -1.80 -8.32 2.43
C GLY A 43 -0.39 -8.63 2.96
N ASN A 44 0.65 -8.32 2.18
CA ASN A 44 2.05 -8.54 2.56
C ASN A 44 2.58 -7.49 3.54
N TYR A 45 2.01 -6.28 3.52
CA TYR A 45 2.48 -5.14 4.28
C TYR A 45 1.34 -4.53 5.07
N ALA A 46 1.57 -4.23 6.35
CA ALA A 46 0.65 -3.42 7.15
C ALA A 46 0.83 -1.93 6.84
N HIS A 47 2.03 -1.54 6.38
CA HIS A 47 2.36 -0.14 6.15
C HIS A 47 3.05 0.03 4.80
N VAL A 48 2.63 1.05 4.05
CA VAL A 48 3.27 1.44 2.79
C VAL A 48 3.67 2.91 2.89
N ASN A 49 4.94 3.20 2.67
CA ASN A 49 5.48 4.55 2.62
C ASN A 49 5.74 4.94 1.17
N ILE A 50 5.06 5.98 0.68
CA ILE A 50 5.25 6.52 -0.67
C ILE A 50 6.52 7.37 -0.67
N ALA A 51 7.55 6.91 -1.36
CA ALA A 51 8.83 7.57 -1.52
C ALA A 51 8.97 8.17 -2.93
N PHE A 52 9.30 9.46 -3.07
CA PHE A 52 9.38 10.46 -1.99
C PHE A 52 9.08 11.90 -2.44
N LEU A 53 8.72 12.73 -1.46
CA LEU A 53 8.54 14.17 -1.63
C LEU A 53 9.91 14.86 -1.64
N ASN A 54 10.53 15.00 -2.82
CA ASN A 54 11.90 15.47 -2.94
C ASN A 54 12.07 16.99 -2.80
N VAL A 55 10.97 17.75 -2.84
CA VAL A 55 10.96 19.20 -2.57
C VAL A 55 9.94 19.46 -1.47
N PHE A 56 10.40 20.02 -0.36
CA PHE A 56 9.57 20.35 0.81
C PHE A 56 10.14 21.53 1.60
N GLY A 57 9.38 22.14 2.51
CA GLY A 57 9.86 23.22 3.39
C GLY A 57 10.22 24.55 2.69
N SER A 58 10.62 25.54 3.50
CA SER A 58 11.10 26.87 3.04
C SER A 58 10.18 27.61 2.07
N GLY A 59 8.86 27.43 2.17
CA GLY A 59 7.87 28.05 1.28
C GLY A 59 7.89 27.53 -0.17
N ARG A 60 8.60 26.43 -0.43
CA ARG A 60 8.66 25.81 -1.75
C ARG A 60 7.37 25.05 -2.04
N THR A 61 6.96 25.02 -3.31
CA THR A 61 5.89 24.13 -3.76
C THR A 61 6.35 22.68 -3.59
N PRO A 62 5.61 21.84 -2.84
CA PRO A 62 5.98 20.45 -2.66
C PRO A 62 6.00 19.69 -3.98
N LEU A 63 7.05 18.89 -4.22
CA LEU A 63 7.17 18.06 -5.42
C LEU A 63 7.37 16.60 -5.03
N LEU A 64 6.53 15.75 -5.62
CA LEU A 64 6.62 14.31 -5.48
C LEU A 64 7.51 13.74 -6.60
N ASN A 65 8.40 12.82 -6.27
CA ASN A 65 9.17 12.05 -7.24
C ASN A 65 8.84 10.58 -7.04
N LEU A 66 8.23 9.96 -8.06
CA LEU A 66 7.91 8.52 -8.07
C LEU A 66 8.65 7.80 -9.20
N ALA A 67 9.88 8.23 -9.49
CA ALA A 67 10.72 7.68 -10.55
C ALA A 67 9.93 7.50 -11.86
N GLY A 68 9.77 6.24 -12.31
CA GLY A 68 9.08 5.91 -13.56
C GLY A 68 7.57 5.71 -13.45
N HIS A 69 6.95 5.89 -12.28
CA HIS A 69 5.52 5.62 -12.10
C HIS A 69 4.63 6.71 -12.67
N CYS A 70 5.04 7.98 -12.54
CA CYS A 70 4.33 9.12 -13.10
C CYS A 70 5.22 10.37 -13.10
N ASP A 71 4.85 11.33 -13.94
CA ASP A 71 5.37 12.69 -13.99
C ASP A 71 4.33 13.69 -13.43
N PRO A 72 4.61 14.39 -12.32
CA PRO A 72 3.73 15.39 -11.73
C PRO A 72 3.64 16.68 -12.55
N SER A 73 4.72 17.08 -13.24
CA SER A 73 4.69 18.25 -14.13
C SER A 73 3.81 18.02 -15.35
N ALA A 74 3.65 16.76 -15.78
CA ALA A 74 2.71 16.36 -16.83
C ALA A 74 1.31 15.99 -16.31
N GLY A 75 1.04 16.06 -14.99
CA GLY A 75 -0.26 15.73 -14.39
C GLY A 75 -0.64 14.24 -14.41
N THR A 76 0.31 13.36 -14.72
CA THR A 76 0.06 11.91 -14.89
C THR A 76 -0.08 11.16 -13.56
N CYS A 77 0.26 11.79 -12.44
CA CYS A 77 0.18 11.20 -11.10
C CYS A 77 -1.24 11.12 -10.51
N THR A 78 -2.28 11.57 -11.23
CA THR A 78 -3.67 11.53 -10.76
C THR A 78 -4.12 10.10 -10.40
N GLY A 79 -3.66 9.09 -11.13
CA GLY A 79 -3.95 7.67 -10.83
C GLY A 79 -3.36 7.21 -9.49
N ILE A 80 -2.24 7.79 -9.05
CA ILE A 80 -1.62 7.51 -7.75
C ILE A 80 -2.48 8.11 -6.62
N ALA A 81 -3.08 9.28 -6.83
CA ALA A 81 -4.02 9.86 -5.88
C ALA A 81 -5.27 8.98 -5.66
N THR A 82 -5.81 8.39 -6.74
CA THR A 82 -6.93 7.44 -6.62
C THR A 82 -6.50 6.14 -5.94
N ALA A 83 -5.34 5.58 -6.31
CA ALA A 83 -4.81 4.36 -5.71
C ALA A 83 -4.55 4.53 -4.20
N SER A 84 -3.98 5.67 -3.80
CA SER A 84 -3.75 6.02 -2.40
C SER A 84 -5.04 6.22 -1.61
N ALA A 85 -6.11 6.75 -2.23
CA ALA A 85 -7.43 6.81 -1.60
C ALA A 85 -8.01 5.39 -1.37
N GLY A 86 -7.88 4.50 -2.36
CA GLY A 86 -8.27 3.09 -2.21
C GLY A 86 -7.44 2.36 -1.14
N ALA A 87 -6.15 2.64 -1.06
CA ALA A 87 -5.26 2.14 -0.01
C ALA A 87 -5.64 2.67 1.39
N LYS A 88 -6.02 3.94 1.50
CA LYS A 88 -6.56 4.50 2.75
C LYS A 88 -7.88 3.84 3.16
N ALA A 89 -8.71 3.40 2.20
CA ALA A 89 -9.89 2.60 2.52
C ALA A 89 -9.52 1.19 3.03
N TRP A 90 -8.41 0.62 2.56
CA TRP A 90 -7.83 -0.63 3.10
C TRP A 90 -7.16 -0.44 4.48
N ALA A 91 -6.77 0.78 4.84
CA ALA A 91 -6.07 1.14 6.07
C ALA A 91 -6.85 0.91 7.39
N SER A 92 -8.07 0.35 7.36
CA SER A 92 -8.68 -0.23 8.56
C SER A 92 -7.84 -1.39 9.16
N ARG A 93 -6.80 -1.84 8.43
CA ARG A 93 -5.84 -2.90 8.79
C ARG A 93 -4.36 -2.43 8.72
N GLY A 94 -4.09 -1.15 8.51
CA GLY A 94 -2.74 -0.66 8.17
C GLY A 94 -2.65 0.86 8.03
N TYR A 95 -1.55 1.42 7.50
CA TYR A 95 -1.48 2.87 7.18
C TYR A 95 -0.64 3.18 5.95
N LEU A 96 -0.95 4.31 5.31
CA LEU A 96 -0.27 4.84 4.13
C LEU A 96 0.26 6.24 4.43
N ASN A 97 1.58 6.44 4.28
CA ASN A 97 2.24 7.73 4.50
C ASN A 97 2.99 8.18 3.24
N VAL A 98 3.19 9.48 3.10
CA VAL A 98 4.17 10.06 2.16
C VAL A 98 5.40 10.43 2.97
N VAL A 99 6.59 10.09 2.47
CA VAL A 99 7.86 10.44 3.11
C VAL A 99 8.55 11.58 2.36
N GLU A 100 9.20 12.48 3.11
CA GLU A 100 9.97 13.65 2.65
C GLU A 100 11.47 13.40 2.66
#